data_AF-A0A662UGT2-F1
#
_entry.id   AF-A0A662UGT2-F1
#
_cell.length_a   1.000
_cell.length_b   1.000
_cell.length_c   1.000
_cell.angle_alpha   90.00
_cell.angle_beta   90.00
_cell.angle_gamma   90.00
#
_symmetry.space_group_name_H-M   'P 1'
#
loop_
_entity.id
_entity.type
_entity.pdbx_description
1 polymer ?
#
loop_
_entity_poly.entity_id
_entity_poly.type
_entity_poly.pdbx_seq_one_letter_code
_entity_poly.pdbx_strand_id
1 'polypeptide(L)'
;HAVFPRNWASQQLQELGYSKFGEEELRTYEKFKDWKVTSELMDLMDKSGVLMHVMPIMRGYEADDEVVDSPRSILYEQAENGMWAKAAVLALTMAYIR
;
A
#
# COMPACT_ATOMS: atom_id res chain seq x y z
N HIS A 1 15.75 -0.30 4.69
CA HIS A 1 14.98 -1.04 3.67
C HIS A 1 13.50 -0.65 3.79
N ALA A 2 12.64 -1.13 2.89
CA ALA A 2 11.19 -0.94 2.98
C ALA A 2 10.48 -2.30 2.98
N VAL A 3 9.44 -2.42 3.79
CA VAL A 3 8.48 -3.54 3.74
C VAL A 3 7.23 -3.05 3.04
N PHE A 4 6.75 -3.84 2.08
CA PHE A 4 5.67 -3.44 1.19
C PHE A 4 4.59 -4.54 1.13
N PRO A 5 3.60 -4.54 2.04
CA PRO A 5 2.48 -5.47 1.93
C PRO A 5 1.69 -5.24 0.65
N ARG A 6 1.00 -6.28 0.19
CA ARG A 6 0.14 -6.21 -0.99
C ARG A 6 -1.19 -6.88 -0.69
N ASN A 7 -2.18 -6.42 -1.43
CA ASN A 7 -3.55 -6.87 -1.26
C ASN A 7 -3.78 -8.27 -1.83
N TRP A 8 -4.85 -8.89 -1.35
CA TRP A 8 -5.35 -10.18 -1.81
C TRP A 8 -6.49 -10.01 -2.82
N ALA A 9 -6.57 -8.85 -3.48
CA ALA A 9 -7.64 -8.52 -4.41
C ALA A 9 -7.65 -9.50 -5.60
N SER A 10 -8.82 -10.05 -5.91
CA SER A 10 -8.97 -10.82 -7.15
C SER A 10 -8.68 -9.95 -8.37
N GLN A 11 -8.36 -10.59 -9.49
CA GLN A 11 -8.20 -9.90 -10.76
C GLN A 11 -9.48 -9.11 -11.14
N GLN A 12 -10.65 -9.70 -10.88
CA GLN A 12 -11.93 -9.07 -11.18
C GLN A 12 -12.14 -7.79 -10.36
N LEU A 13 -11.77 -7.80 -9.08
CA LEU A 13 -11.83 -6.60 -8.24
C LEU A 13 -10.87 -5.52 -8.74
N GLN A 14 -9.68 -5.89 -9.21
CA GLN A 14 -8.72 -4.93 -9.78
C GLN A 14 -9.24 -4.29 -11.06
N GLU A 15 -9.96 -5.05 -11.91
CA GLU A 15 -10.54 -4.55 -13.15
C GLU A 15 -11.79 -3.69 -12.92
N LEU A 16 -12.66 -4.10 -12.00
CA LEU A 16 -13.93 -3.42 -11.72
C LEU A 16 -13.80 -2.26 -10.72
N GLY A 17 -12.73 -2.27 -9.93
CA GLY A 17 -12.47 -1.32 -8.86
C GLY A 17 -13.11 -1.70 -7.52
N TYR A 18 -12.57 -1.12 -6.45
CA TYR A 18 -12.96 -1.40 -5.06
C TYR A 18 -14.44 -1.09 -4.72
N SER A 19 -15.16 -0.36 -5.58
CA SER A 19 -16.61 -0.16 -5.42
C SER A 19 -17.44 -1.43 -5.61
N LYS A 20 -16.84 -2.49 -6.18
CA LYS A 20 -17.43 -3.82 -6.31
C LYS A 20 -16.95 -4.81 -5.24
N PHE A 21 -16.28 -4.33 -4.21
CA PHE A 21 -15.89 -5.18 -3.09
C PHE A 21 -17.14 -5.78 -2.42
N GLY A 22 -17.13 -7.09 -2.20
CA GLY A 22 -18.26 -7.83 -1.67
C GLY A 22 -17.84 -9.13 -0.99
N GLU A 23 -18.81 -10.01 -0.72
CA GLU A 23 -18.58 -11.24 0.05
C GLU A 23 -17.55 -12.18 -0.59
N GLU A 24 -17.49 -12.27 -1.92
CA GLU A 24 -16.54 -13.13 -2.61
C GLU A 24 -15.09 -12.68 -2.38
N GLU A 25 -14.84 -11.37 -2.48
CA GLU A 25 -13.54 -10.78 -2.16
C GLU A 25 -13.23 -10.98 -0.68
N LEU A 26 -14.19 -10.69 0.21
CA LEU A 26 -14.01 -10.88 1.64
C LEU A 26 -13.59 -12.32 1.98
N ARG A 27 -14.21 -13.33 1.36
CA ARG A 27 -13.80 -14.73 1.53
C ARG A 27 -12.36 -14.99 1.10
N THR A 28 -11.86 -14.29 0.09
CA THR A 28 -10.47 -14.41 -0.35
C THR A 28 -9.53 -13.77 0.68
N TYR A 29 -9.85 -12.58 1.16
CA TYR A 29 -9.06 -11.90 2.21
C TYR A 29 -9.04 -12.69 3.53
N GLU A 30 -10.15 -13.28 3.94
CA GLU A 30 -10.23 -14.13 5.16
C GLU A 30 -9.34 -15.37 5.07
N LYS A 31 -9.11 -15.95 3.88
CA LYS A 31 -8.18 -17.09 3.72
C LYS A 31 -6.73 -16.73 4.04
N PHE A 32 -6.36 -15.46 3.86
CA PHE A 32 -4.99 -14.95 4.03
C PHE A 32 -4.88 -14.00 5.22
N LYS A 33 -5.82 -14.02 6.16
CA LYS A 33 -5.88 -13.09 7.29
C LYS A 33 -4.63 -13.11 8.17
N ASP A 34 -3.99 -14.27 8.28
CA ASP A 34 -2.76 -14.45 9.05
C ASP A 34 -1.50 -13.97 8.28
N TRP A 35 -1.63 -13.71 6.98
CA TRP A 35 -0.57 -13.18 6.11
C TRP A 35 -0.69 -11.66 6.00
N LYS A 36 -0.41 -10.98 7.11
CA LYS A 36 -0.39 -9.52 7.21
C LYS A 36 0.86 -9.05 7.95
N VAL A 37 1.21 -7.77 7.78
CA VAL A 37 2.30 -7.16 8.55
C VAL A 37 1.79 -6.79 9.95
N THR A 38 2.38 -7.41 10.96
CA THR A 38 2.08 -7.17 12.38
C THR A 38 3.18 -6.36 13.05
N SER A 39 2.93 -5.88 14.27
CA SER A 39 3.93 -5.17 15.06
C SER A 39 5.18 -6.01 15.33
N GLU A 40 5.01 -7.31 15.57
CA GLU A 40 6.13 -8.24 15.78
C GLU A 40 7.01 -8.38 14.53
N LEU A 41 6.41 -8.34 13.33
CA LEU A 41 7.17 -8.33 12.08
C LEU A 41 7.90 -7.01 11.87
N MET A 42 7.31 -5.89 12.29
CA MET A 42 7.96 -4.57 12.26
C MET A 42 9.20 -4.51 13.18
N ASP A 43 9.21 -5.26 14.27
CA ASP A 43 10.36 -5.35 15.19
C ASP A 43 11.56 -6.11 14.59
N LEU A 44 11.32 -6.99 13.61
CA LEU A 44 12.38 -7.70 12.89
C LEU A 44 13.06 -6.85 11.81
N MET A 45 12.44 -5.74 11.41
CA MET A 45 13.00 -4.83 10.42
C MET A 45 14.22 -4.10 11.00
N ASP A 46 15.23 -3.81 10.16
CA ASP A 46 16.26 -2.80 10.46
C ASP A 46 15.66 -1.57 11.16
N LYS A 47 16.43 -0.96 12.06
CA LYS A 47 15.99 0.20 12.86
C LYS A 47 15.49 1.38 12.03
N SER A 48 16.00 1.54 10.81
CA SER A 48 15.58 2.58 9.85
C SER A 48 14.65 2.06 8.76
N GLY A 49 14.12 0.85 8.92
CA GLY A 49 13.15 0.25 7.99
C GLY A 49 11.81 0.97 8.09
N VAL A 50 11.11 1.07 6.95
CA VAL A 50 9.82 1.74 6.85
C VAL A 50 8.78 0.83 6.21
N LEU A 51 7.51 1.07 6.56
CA LEU A 51 6.37 0.48 5.88
C LEU A 51 5.95 1.39 4.72
N MET A 52 5.80 0.80 3.54
CA MET A 52 5.35 1.46 2.32
C MET A 52 4.17 0.69 1.73
N HIS A 53 3.21 1.38 1.12
CA HIS A 53 2.06 0.75 0.47
C HIS A 53 1.42 1.70 -0.53
N VAL A 54 0.98 1.16 -1.67
CA VAL A 54 0.16 1.92 -2.63
C VAL A 54 -1.31 1.72 -2.27
N MET A 55 -1.89 2.75 -1.66
CA MET A 55 -3.28 2.76 -1.22
C MET A 55 -4.26 2.34 -2.34
N PRO A 56 -5.43 1.75 -1.99
CA PRO A 56 -5.96 1.56 -0.63
C PRO A 56 -5.34 0.36 0.09
N ILE A 57 -5.05 0.52 1.38
CA ILE A 57 -4.59 -0.56 2.26
C ILE A 57 -5.78 -1.14 3.03
N MET A 58 -5.97 -2.45 2.93
CA MET A 58 -7.00 -3.18 3.67
C MET A 58 -6.50 -3.49 5.09
N ARG A 59 -6.80 -2.58 6.01
CA ARG A 59 -6.51 -2.70 7.44
C ARG A 59 -7.06 -4.01 8.01
N GLY A 60 -6.26 -4.64 8.87
CA GLY A 60 -6.56 -5.94 9.48
C GLY A 60 -6.32 -7.16 8.57
N TYR A 61 -6.06 -6.95 7.28
CA TYR A 61 -5.77 -8.02 6.30
C TYR A 61 -4.40 -7.90 5.64
N GLU A 62 -3.93 -6.69 5.36
CA GLU A 62 -2.61 -6.45 4.76
C GLU A 62 -1.59 -6.01 5.82
N ALA A 63 -2.05 -5.26 6.81
CA ALA A 63 -1.29 -4.86 7.99
C ALA A 63 -2.26 -4.57 9.14
N ASP A 64 -1.78 -4.71 10.37
CA ASP A 64 -2.52 -4.27 11.56
C ASP A 64 -2.68 -2.75 11.62
N ASP A 65 -3.73 -2.29 12.28
CA ASP A 65 -4.04 -0.85 12.35
C ASP A 65 -2.90 -0.04 12.94
N GLU A 66 -2.32 -0.52 14.04
CA GLU A 66 -1.20 0.12 14.71
C GLU A 66 0.09 0.13 13.86
N VAL A 67 0.24 -0.81 12.94
CA VAL A 67 1.37 -0.84 11.99
C VAL A 67 1.19 0.24 10.94
N VAL A 68 -0.02 0.36 10.40
CA VAL A 68 -0.36 1.39 9.40
C VAL A 68 -0.25 2.79 10.00
N ASP A 69 -0.61 2.98 11.26
CA ASP A 69 -0.55 4.27 11.96
C ASP A 69 0.79 4.52 12.69
N SER A 70 1.74 3.58 12.57
CA SER A 70 3.04 3.70 13.23
C SER A 70 3.86 4.87 12.67
N PRO A 71 4.76 5.48 13.46
CA PRO A 71 5.71 6.48 12.96
C PRO A 71 6.67 5.98 11.87
N ARG A 72 6.73 4.66 11.66
CA ARG A 72 7.55 4.02 10.63
C ARG A 72 6.77 3.78 9.33
N SER A 73 5.47 4.07 9.33
CA SER A 73 4.61 4.07 8.16
C SER A 73 4.77 5.37 7.38
N ILE A 74 5.23 5.25 6.14
CA ILE A 74 5.45 6.41 5.26
C ILE A 74 4.46 6.45 4.10
N LEU A 75 3.27 5.89 4.30
CA LEU A 75 2.24 5.74 3.26
C LEU A 75 1.83 7.09 2.66
N TYR A 76 1.69 8.12 3.50
CA TYR A 76 1.30 9.46 3.05
C TYR A 76 2.44 10.19 2.36
N GLU A 77 3.67 10.09 2.87
CA GLU A 77 4.86 10.65 2.23
C GLU A 77 5.10 9.97 0.87
N GLN A 78 4.89 8.65 0.77
CA GLN A 78 4.94 7.94 -0.51
C GLN A 78 3.88 8.48 -1.48
N ALA A 79 2.65 8.71 -1.02
CA ALA A 79 1.58 9.24 -1.85
C ALA A 79 1.90 10.67 -2.35
N GLU A 80 2.41 11.54 -1.48
CA GLU A 80 2.85 12.89 -1.83
C GLU A 80 4.01 12.87 -2.83
N ASN A 81 5.04 12.06 -2.59
CA ASN A 81 6.15 11.86 -3.51
C ASN A 81 5.69 11.34 -4.88
N GLY A 82 4.58 10.60 -4.92
CA GLY A 82 3.93 10.18 -6.15
C GLY A 82 3.41 11.35 -7.00
N MET A 83 3.04 12.49 -6.41
CA MET A 83 2.70 13.72 -7.14
C MET A 83 3.96 14.36 -7.72
N TRP A 84 4.99 14.54 -6.90
CA TRP A 84 6.26 15.16 -7.30
C TRP A 84 6.96 14.38 -8.41
N ALA A 85 6.96 13.05 -8.34
CA ALA A 85 7.51 12.19 -9.39
C ALA A 85 6.80 12.41 -10.73
N LYS A 86 5.46 12.49 -10.74
CA LYS A 86 4.68 12.76 -11.95
C LYS A 86 4.94 14.16 -12.48
N ALA A 87 5.01 15.17 -11.60
CA ALA A 87 5.33 16.54 -11.98
C ALA A 87 6.72 16.64 -12.63
N ALA A 88 7.72 15.95 -12.09
CA ALA A 88 9.07 15.89 -12.66
C ALA A 88 9.07 15.25 -14.07
N VAL A 89 8.31 14.16 -14.26
CA VAL A 89 8.15 13.52 -15.58
C VAL A 89 7.51 14.47 -16.58
N LEU A 90 6.45 15.20 -16.20
CA LEU A 90 5.79 16.19 -17.06
C LEU A 90 6.72 17.36 -17.38
N ALA A 91 7.48 17.87 -16.39
CA ALA A 91 8.45 18.91 -16.61
C ALA A 91 9.54 18.48 -17.61
N LEU A 92 10.04 17.25 -17.49
CA LEU A 92 11.07 16.73 -18.40
C LEU A 92 10.56 16.52 -19.83
N THR A 93 9.32 16.04 -19.99
CA THR A 93 8.79 15.61 -21.29
C THR A 93 7.94 16.67 -22.00
N MET A 94 7.35 17.62 -21.26
CA MET A 94 6.38 18.59 -21.80
C MET A 94 6.78 20.05 -21.66
N ALA A 95 7.74 20.41 -20.79
CA ALA A 95 8.05 21.83 -20.53
C ALA A 95 8.68 22.57 -21.72
N TYR A 96 9.23 21.84 -22.70
CA TYR A 96 9.88 22.41 -23.88
C TYR A 96 9.23 22.01 -25.21
N ILE A 97 7.96 21.61 -25.19
CA ILE A 97 7.20 21.42 -26.44
C ILE A 97 7.06 22.80 -27.10
N ARG A 98 7.80 23.00 -28.20
CA ARG A 98 7.64 24.12 -29.13
C ARG A 98 6.47 23.87 -30.08
#